data_AF-A0A1V4AU28-F1
#
_entry.id   AF-A0A1V4AU28-F1
#
_cell.length_a   1.000
_cell.length_b   1.000
_cell.length_c   1.000
_cell.angle_alpha   90.00
_cell.angle_beta   90.00
_cell.angle_gamma   90.00
#
_symmetry.space_group_name_H-M   'P 1'
#
loop_
_entity.id
_entity.type
_entity.pdbx_description
1 polymer ?
#
loop_
_entity_poly.entity_id
_entity_poly.type
_entity_poly.pdbx_seq_one_letter_code
_entity_poly.pdbx_strand_id
1 'polypeptide(L)'
;MSKPKLLDQMRDAIRVRHYSMRTEEAYVYWIKRFIFYHEKRHPLHMGEQEVSKFLSHLAVEGKVSASTQNQALSALLFLYQEVLKQELNWINNVKRAKKPSHSPLGH
;
A
#
# COMPACT_ATOMS: atom_id res chain seq x y z
N MET A 1 -28.15 3.05 -7.04
CA MET A 1 -26.81 3.64 -6.78
C MET A 1 -25.79 2.52 -6.84
N SER A 2 -25.02 2.42 -7.93
CA SER A 2 -24.00 1.39 -8.09
C SER A 2 -22.86 1.64 -7.10
N LYS A 3 -22.50 0.65 -6.28
CA LYS A 3 -21.37 0.77 -5.33
C LYS A 3 -20.12 1.22 -6.11
N PRO A 4 -19.44 2.31 -5.69
CA PRO A 4 -18.27 2.80 -6.40
C PRO A 4 -17.20 1.69 -6.43
N LYS A 5 -16.63 1.45 -7.61
CA LYS A 5 -15.59 0.43 -7.79
C LYS A 5 -14.41 0.76 -6.87
N LEU A 6 -13.73 -0.25 -6.32
CA LEU A 6 -12.61 -0.05 -5.37
C LEU A 6 -11.56 0.94 -5.90
N LEU A 7 -11.24 0.84 -7.20
CA LEU A 7 -10.29 1.74 -7.86
C LEU A 7 -10.78 3.18 -7.96
N ASP A 8 -12.09 3.40 -8.01
CA ASP A 8 -12.69 4.73 -8.03
C ASP A 8 -12.58 5.40 -6.66
N GLN A 9 -12.92 4.65 -5.59
CA GLN A 9 -12.72 5.08 -4.21
C GLN A 9 -11.25 5.38 -3.90
N MET A 10 -10.34 4.58 -4.46
CA MET A 10 -8.90 4.81 -4.36
C MET A 10 -8.50 6.16 -4.97
N ARG A 11 -8.96 6.46 -6.18
CA ARG A 11 -8.64 7.71 -6.89
C ARG A 11 -9.22 8.91 -6.17
N ASP A 12 -10.45 8.80 -5.69
CA ASP A 12 -11.10 9.85 -4.91
C ASP A 12 -10.31 10.16 -3.63
N ALA A 13 -9.96 9.13 -2.85
CA ALA A 13 -9.17 9.30 -1.63
C ALA A 13 -7.78 9.91 -1.89
N ILE A 14 -7.12 9.55 -3.00
CA ILE A 14 -5.83 10.13 -3.40
C ILE A 14 -5.98 11.61 -3.76
N ARG A 15 -7.04 11.98 -4.47
CA ARG A 15 -7.33 13.35 -4.89
C ARG A 15 -7.72 14.25 -3.72
N VAL A 16 -8.54 13.76 -2.80
CA VAL A 16 -8.90 14.46 -1.55
C VAL A 16 -7.66 14.79 -0.73
N ARG A 17 -6.64 13.94 -0.76
CA ARG A 17 -5.37 14.16 -0.08
C ARG A 17 -4.33 14.95 -0.91
N HIS A 18 -4.74 15.49 -2.06
CA HIS A 18 -3.91 16.30 -2.95
C HIS A 18 -2.60 15.62 -3.40
N TYR A 19 -2.59 14.29 -3.51
CA TYR A 19 -1.44 13.60 -4.09
C TYR A 19 -1.34 13.88 -5.59
N SER A 20 -0.12 13.80 -6.11
CA SER A 20 0.16 13.99 -7.53
C SER A 20 -0.45 12.86 -8.38
N MET A 21 -0.78 13.15 -9.64
CA MET A 21 -1.32 12.15 -10.59
C MET A 21 -0.38 10.94 -10.74
N ARG A 22 0.94 11.16 -10.72
CA ARG A 22 1.93 10.07 -10.72
C ARG A 22 1.74 9.11 -9.53
N THR A 23 1.37 9.63 -8.36
CA THR A 23 1.08 8.82 -7.18
C THR A 23 -0.22 8.05 -7.36
N GLU A 24 -1.25 8.67 -7.95
CA GLU A 24 -2.51 8.01 -8.35
C GLU A 24 -2.21 6.78 -9.22
N GLU A 25 -1.45 6.98 -10.30
CA GLU A 25 -1.11 5.92 -11.25
C GLU A 25 -0.30 4.80 -10.62
N ALA A 26 0.74 5.14 -9.85
CA ALA A 26 1.57 4.17 -9.15
C ALA A 26 0.75 3.32 -8.17
N TYR A 27 -0.14 3.97 -7.41
CA TYR A 27 -0.96 3.28 -6.42
C TYR A 27 -1.99 2.36 -7.07
N VAL A 28 -2.69 2.84 -8.10
CA VAL A 28 -3.63 2.03 -8.89
C VAL A 28 -2.92 0.85 -9.54
N TYR A 29 -1.70 1.05 -10.06
CA TYR A 29 -0.88 -0.02 -10.64
C TYR A 29 -0.59 -1.13 -9.62
N TRP A 30 -0.11 -0.76 -8.42
CA TRP A 30 0.21 -1.73 -7.37
C TRP A 30 -1.00 -2.51 -6.88
N ILE A 31 -2.15 -1.85 -6.74
CA ILE A 31 -3.39 -2.50 -6.30
C ILE A 31 -3.89 -3.50 -7.33
N LYS A 32 -3.87 -3.13 -8.62
CA LYS A 32 -4.21 -4.09 -9.68
C LYS A 32 -3.31 -5.31 -9.58
N ARG A 33 -1.99 -5.11 -9.49
CA ARG A 33 -1.02 -6.22 -9.40
C ARG A 33 -1.24 -7.10 -8.18
N PHE A 34 -1.56 -6.51 -7.03
CA PHE A 34 -1.91 -7.23 -5.81
C PHE A 34 -3.18 -8.08 -5.98
N ILE A 35 -4.24 -7.51 -6.56
CA ILE A 35 -5.50 -8.23 -6.82
C ILE A 35 -5.27 -9.38 -7.81
N PHE A 36 -4.48 -9.17 -8.87
CA PHE A 36 -4.15 -10.22 -9.84
C PHE A 36 -3.31 -11.35 -9.23
N TYR A 37 -2.36 -11.02 -8.36
CA TYR A 37 -1.55 -12.02 -7.66
C TYR A 37 -2.38 -12.94 -6.75
N HIS A 38 -3.44 -12.40 -6.13
CA HIS A 38 -4.38 -13.15 -5.31
C HIS A 38 -5.63 -13.61 -6.06
N GLU A 39 -5.49 -13.95 -7.35
CA GLU A 39 -6.56 -14.56 -8.16
C GLU A 39 -7.86 -13.73 -8.24
N LYS A 40 -7.74 -12.40 -8.25
CA LYS A 40 -8.86 -11.45 -8.23
C LYS A 40 -9.70 -11.49 -6.95
N ARG A 41 -9.16 -12.02 -5.86
CA ARG A 41 -9.78 -11.95 -4.54
C ARG A 41 -9.93 -10.49 -4.11
N HIS A 42 -11.06 -10.18 -3.47
CA HIS A 42 -11.34 -8.82 -3.03
C HIS A 42 -10.48 -8.46 -1.80
N PRO A 43 -9.79 -7.29 -1.78
CA PRO A 43 -8.89 -6.89 -0.69
C PRO A 43 -9.51 -6.82 0.70
N LEU A 44 -10.83 -6.66 0.79
CA LEU A 44 -11.59 -6.75 2.05
C LEU A 44 -11.47 -8.13 2.73
N HIS A 45 -11.32 -9.21 1.96
CA HIS A 45 -11.12 -10.56 2.47
C HIS A 45 -9.65 -10.95 2.57
N MET A 46 -8.75 -9.98 2.41
CA MET A 46 -7.32 -10.14 2.46
C MET A 46 -6.74 -9.27 3.55
N GLY A 47 -5.69 -9.73 4.19
CA GLY A 47 -5.06 -9.02 5.30
C GLY A 47 -3.55 -9.05 5.22
N GLU A 48 -2.96 -9.07 6.41
CA GLU A 48 -1.54 -8.93 6.65
C GLU A 48 -0.71 -10.01 5.95
N GLN A 49 -1.22 -11.25 5.96
CA GLN A 49 -0.57 -12.39 5.33
C GLN A 49 -0.50 -12.23 3.80
N GLU A 50 -1.57 -11.77 3.17
CA GLU A 50 -1.64 -11.59 1.71
C GLU A 50 -0.73 -10.46 1.26
N VAL A 51 -0.68 -9.36 2.03
CA VAL A 51 0.23 -8.24 1.78
C VAL A 51 1.69 -8.71 1.91
N SER A 52 2.02 -9.44 2.98
CA SER A 52 3.38 -9.96 3.19
C SER A 52 3.83 -10.92 2.09
N LYS A 53 2.95 -11.86 1.67
CA LYS A 53 3.21 -12.79 0.57
C LYS A 53 3.49 -12.04 -0.74
N PHE A 54 2.66 -11.05 -1.08
CA PHE A 54 2.84 -10.25 -2.28
C PHE A 54 4.16 -9.47 -2.26
N LEU A 55 4.49 -8.79 -1.15
CA LEU A 55 5.74 -8.03 -1.04
C LEU A 55 6.98 -8.93 -1.07
N SER A 56 6.88 -10.14 -0.51
CA SER A 56 7.95 -11.15 -0.56
C SER A 56 8.14 -11.66 -1.99
N HIS A 57 7.05 -11.95 -2.70
CA HIS A 57 7.09 -12.34 -4.11
C HIS A 57 7.74 -11.24 -4.98
N LEU A 58 7.43 -9.96 -4.75
CA LEU A 58 8.08 -8.85 -5.45
C LEU A 58 9.60 -8.80 -5.20
N ALA A 59 10.05 -9.08 -3.97
CA ALA A 59 11.46 -9.08 -3.62
C ALA A 59 12.22 -10.27 -4.20
N VAL A 60 11.63 -11.48 -4.13
CA VAL A 60 12.26 -12.73 -4.54
C VAL A 60 12.19 -12.95 -6.05
N GLU A 61 10.99 -12.90 -6.62
CA GLU A 61 10.78 -13.19 -8.05
C GLU A 61 10.91 -11.93 -8.91
N GLY A 62 10.39 -10.79 -8.42
CA GLY A 62 10.42 -9.54 -9.16
C GLY A 62 11.78 -8.82 -9.15
N LYS A 63 12.72 -9.24 -8.27
CA LYS A 63 14.00 -8.55 -7.99
C LYS A 63 13.86 -7.03 -7.90
N VAL A 64 12.72 -6.56 -7.39
CA VAL A 64 12.44 -5.13 -7.38
C VAL A 64 13.30 -4.44 -6.33
N SER A 65 13.72 -3.20 -6.61
CA SER A 65 14.49 -2.42 -5.64
C SER A 65 13.68 -2.16 -4.36
N ALA A 66 14.37 -1.94 -3.24
CA ALA A 66 13.73 -1.57 -1.97
C ALA A 66 12.80 -0.35 -2.12
N SER A 67 13.16 0.63 -2.95
CA SER A 67 12.32 1.80 -3.24
C SER A 67 11.02 1.41 -3.95
N THR A 68 11.07 0.44 -4.86
CA THR A 68 9.89 -0.08 -5.58
C THR A 68 8.98 -0.86 -4.64
N GLN A 69 9.55 -1.70 -3.78
CA GLN A 69 8.81 -2.42 -2.75
C GLN A 69 8.14 -1.44 -1.76
N ASN A 70 8.82 -0.35 -1.39
CA ASN A 70 8.27 0.66 -0.49
C ASN A 70 7.11 1.44 -1.15
N GLN A 71 7.12 1.66 -2.46
CA GLN A 71 5.97 2.22 -3.18
C GLN A 71 4.78 1.25 -3.18
N ALA A 72 5.02 -0.03 -3.44
CA ALA A 72 3.99 -1.07 -3.38
C ALA A 72 3.37 -1.17 -1.99
N LEU A 73 4.22 -1.19 -0.94
CA LEU A 73 3.78 -1.17 0.44
C LEU A 73 2.92 0.07 0.72
N SER A 74 3.41 1.28 0.42
CA SER A 74 2.65 2.52 0.66
C SER A 74 1.29 2.53 -0.03
N ALA A 75 1.19 2.02 -1.25
CA ALA A 75 -0.08 1.90 -1.97
C ALA A 75 -1.07 0.95 -1.26
N LEU A 76 -0.59 -0.20 -0.79
CA LEU A 76 -1.41 -1.15 -0.03
C LEU A 76 -1.83 -0.58 1.32
N LEU A 77 -0.91 0.09 2.02
CA LEU A 77 -1.24 0.77 3.27
C LEU A 77 -2.33 1.80 3.09
N PHE A 78 -2.21 2.60 2.04
CA PHE A 78 -3.21 3.59 1.70
C PHE A 78 -4.57 2.94 1.44
N LEU A 79 -4.61 1.87 0.65
CA LEU A 79 -5.86 1.13 0.39
C LEU A 79 -6.52 0.66 1.69
N TYR A 80 -5.77 0.02 2.60
CA TYR A 80 -6.35 -0.51 3.83
C TYR A 80 -6.76 0.59 4.82
N GLN A 81 -5.91 1.60 5.03
CA GLN A 81 -6.16 2.67 6.00
C GLN A 81 -7.21 3.68 5.52
N GLU A 82 -7.15 4.07 4.25
CA GLU A 82 -7.95 5.19 3.74
C GLU A 82 -9.25 4.74 3.09
N VAL A 83 -9.21 3.66 2.31
CA VAL A 83 -10.37 3.18 1.53
C VAL A 83 -11.15 2.13 2.32
N LEU A 84 -10.48 1.08 2.79
CA LEU A 84 -11.14 -0.02 3.49
C LEU A 84 -11.38 0.25 4.98
N LYS A 85 -10.76 1.31 5.53
CA LYS A 85 -10.80 1.66 6.97
C LYS A 85 -10.47 0.46 7.88
N GLN A 86 -9.54 -0.39 7.45
CA GLN A 86 -9.10 -1.57 8.18
C GLN A 86 -7.66 -1.38 8.64
N GLU A 87 -7.43 -1.55 9.94
CA GLU A 87 -6.07 -1.54 10.49
C GLU A 87 -5.38 -2.87 10.22
N LEU A 88 -4.14 -2.78 9.73
CA LEU A 88 -3.23 -3.91 9.62
C LEU A 88 -2.22 -3.81 10.78
N ASN A 89 -2.41 -4.63 11.81
CA ASN A 89 -1.73 -4.52 13.11
C ASN A 89 -0.19 -4.61 12.99
N TRP A 90 0.35 -5.48 12.14
CA TRP A 90 1.79 -5.67 11.95
C TRP A 90 2.50 -4.47 11.32
N ILE A 91 1.80 -3.66 10.53
CA ILE A 91 2.38 -2.50 9.84
C ILE A 91 2.73 -1.38 10.81
N ASN A 92 2.00 -1.27 11.92
CA ASN A 92 2.34 -0.33 12.98
C ASN A 92 3.74 -0.62 13.54
N ASN A 93 4.16 -1.90 13.55
CA ASN A 93 5.48 -2.32 13.98
C ASN A 93 6.57 -1.95 12.95
N VAL A 94 6.28 -2.10 11.65
CA VAL A 94 7.21 -1.73 10.56
C VAL A 94 7.37 -0.22 10.39
N LYS A 95 6.28 0.56 10.51
CA LYS A 95 6.33 2.04 10.50
C LYS A 95 7.02 2.59 11.76
N ARG A 96 6.83 1.96 12.93
CA ARG A 96 7.55 2.32 14.17
C ARG A 96 9.06 2.08 14.05
N ALA A 97 9.48 1.03 13.35
CA ALA A 97 10.90 0.76 13.11
C ALA A 97 11.60 1.81 12.21
N LYS A 98 10.85 2.71 11.57
CA LYS A 98 11.36 3.74 10.63
C LYS A 98 11.20 5.17 11.14
N LYS A 99 11.19 5.41 12.45
CA LYS A 99 11.68 6.69 12.97
C LYS A 99 13.19 6.54 13.21
N PRO A 100 14.07 7.02 12.32
CA PRO A 100 15.37 7.47 12.82
C PRO A 100 15.05 8.59 13.79
N SER A 101 15.25 8.33 15.08
CA SER A 101 15.39 9.38 16.07
C SER A 101 16.44 10.33 15.50
N HIS A 102 16.02 11.52 15.08
CA HIS A 102 16.95 12.61 14.82
C HIS A 102 17.71 12.82 16.14
N SER A 103 18.93 12.31 16.23
CA SER A 103 19.89 12.80 17.20
C SER A 103 20.22 14.23 16.79
N PRO A 104 19.94 15.24 17.63
CA PRO A 104 20.63 16.51 17.45
C PRO A 104 22.06 16.29 17.94
N LEU A 105 23.00 16.31 17.00
CA LEU A 105 24.39 16.65 17.29
C LEU A 105 24.50 18.18 17.23
N GLY A 106 25.02 18.78 18.30
CA GLY A 106 25.30 20.22 18.47
C GLY A 106 24.65 20.72 19.76
N HIS A 107 25.36 21.25 20.75
CA HIS A 107 26.73 21.74 20.85
C HIS A 107 27.26 21.48 22.26
#